data_AF-A0A7S4EHP8-F1
#
_entry.id   AF-A0A7S4EHP8-F1
#
_cell.length_a   1.000
_cell.length_b   1.000
_cell.length_c   1.000
_cell.angle_alpha   90.00
_cell.angle_beta   90.00
_cell.angle_gamma   90.00
#
_symmetry.space_group_name_H-M   'P 1'
#
loop_
_entity.id
_entity.type
_entity.pdbx_description
1 polymer ?
#
loop_
_entity_poly.entity_id
_entity_poly.type
_entity_poly.pdbx_seq_one_letter_code
_entity_poly.pdbx_strand_id
1 'polypeptide(L)'
;MALSPLQLMERGEITCNPEYYTPTTSSENEDEATNTKEAPKQQPTVLVPNPFIVEEHFERAILGMEDRMRQVTPTYDPDDRSHPEPTPINSTILPDLHLGYGDVKVTHTQREVLRNRLFAVLLTRLSYNYQRRKSKKHGDENDDGGDDPYFLVRMNQRDCRFPDEFVEALYDSGHSIEVCPRSTITTFGLAACVKERDGSWTNVPLAFFFRTGYESDRRRPAYFHPLHGGVDLKIEGPLVGRDETTGTPHKCDIQFYMAIDGMCGWHSNHNPDAPWIERIATTPVYTKEQALVAVRMAGIVACTFNQIGTEMDLPLGGYGVLGVCNDTAALIDVAVRGSTNMYPLLSTGRFLMHIANFLMAFHDQIVAADQHEDEHEHENESTAICKTEQFAQDTLRLVKAACNMESDIHCAPHGMAGAARRYQSNYPTPYFQITEDSIGVMKEVAKQYEVLEKKSKGT
;
A
#
# COMPACT_ATOMS: atom_id res chain seq x y z
N MET A 1 1.64 -7.31 24.40
CA MET A 1 1.68 -8.28 23.28
C MET A 1 1.71 -7.47 22.00
N ALA A 2 2.48 -7.83 20.98
CA ALA A 2 2.41 -7.10 19.71
C ALA A 2 1.03 -7.35 19.08
N LEU A 3 0.45 -6.32 18.46
CA LEU A 3 -0.82 -6.46 17.74
C LEU A 3 -0.60 -7.34 16.50
N SER A 4 -1.58 -8.19 16.18
CA SER A 4 -1.59 -8.93 14.93
C SER A 4 -1.84 -7.99 13.74
N PRO A 5 -1.43 -8.35 12.50
CA PRO A 5 -1.69 -7.54 11.30
C PRO A 5 -3.17 -7.17 11.14
N LEU A 6 -4.08 -8.09 11.47
CA LEU A 6 -5.51 -7.84 11.42
C LEU A 6 -5.98 -6.79 12.45
N GLN A 7 -5.44 -6.83 13.67
CA GLN A 7 -5.73 -5.82 14.70
C GLN A 7 -5.16 -4.44 14.32
N LEU A 8 -3.97 -4.41 13.71
CA LEU A 8 -3.41 -3.18 13.16
C LEU A 8 -4.34 -2.57 12.10
N MET A 9 -4.84 -3.41 11.19
CA MET A 9 -5.78 -3.00 10.15
C MET A 9 -7.10 -2.45 10.73
N GLU A 10 -7.68 -3.12 11.73
CA GLU A 10 -8.90 -2.68 12.42
C GLU A 10 -8.75 -1.29 13.04
N ARG A 11 -7.62 -1.05 13.70
CA ARG A 11 -7.28 0.23 14.33
C ARG A 11 -6.81 1.27 13.31
N GLY A 12 -6.49 0.87 12.08
CA GLY A 12 -5.83 1.71 11.09
C GLY A 12 -4.41 2.13 11.53
N GLU A 13 -3.76 1.33 12.37
CA GLU A 13 -2.40 1.58 12.83
C GLU A 13 -1.41 1.32 11.69
N ILE A 14 -0.77 2.39 11.21
CA ILE A 14 0.25 2.34 10.16
C ILE A 14 1.61 2.33 10.82
N THR A 15 2.31 1.22 10.74
CA THR A 15 3.59 0.97 11.42
C THR A 15 4.80 1.52 10.66
N CYS A 16 4.67 1.78 9.36
CA CYS A 16 5.73 2.43 8.60
C CYS A 16 5.84 3.91 9.03
N ASN A 17 6.93 4.24 9.72
CA ASN A 17 7.28 5.55 10.26
C ASN A 17 6.66 5.86 11.65
N PRO A 18 7.24 5.30 12.74
CA PRO A 18 6.77 5.51 14.11
C PRO A 18 7.00 6.95 14.60
N GLU A 19 7.84 7.73 13.92
CA GLU A 19 8.05 9.15 14.22
C GLU A 19 6.76 9.97 14.03
N TYR A 20 5.89 9.50 13.13
CA TYR A 20 4.59 10.09 12.90
C TYR A 20 3.56 9.26 13.65
N TYR A 21 2.87 9.87 14.60
CA TYR A 21 1.89 9.16 15.42
C TYR A 21 0.73 8.62 14.59
N THR A 22 0.25 7.41 14.88
CA THR A 22 -1.08 6.99 14.46
C THR A 22 -2.11 7.87 15.19
N PRO A 23 -3.09 8.45 14.47
CA PRO A 23 -4.14 9.20 15.14
C PRO A 23 -4.96 8.26 16.04
N THR A 24 -5.20 8.67 17.29
CA THR A 24 -5.96 7.85 18.26
C THR A 24 -7.37 7.59 17.74
N THR A 25 -7.75 6.32 17.80
CA THR A 25 -9.07 5.83 17.40
C THR A 25 -9.93 5.52 18.61
N SER A 26 -11.24 5.42 18.42
CA SER A 26 -12.19 5.17 19.52
C SER A 26 -11.94 3.86 20.27
N SER A 27 -11.39 2.84 19.61
CA SER A 27 -11.13 1.52 20.20
C SER A 27 -10.00 1.52 21.23
N GLU A 28 -9.10 2.51 21.23
CA GLU A 28 -7.98 2.57 22.17
C GLU A 28 -8.43 2.89 23.62
N ASN A 29 -9.60 3.51 23.79
CA ASN A 29 -10.05 3.99 25.09
C ASN A 29 -10.71 2.91 25.97
N GLU A 30 -11.07 1.76 25.40
CA GLU A 30 -11.80 0.71 26.13
C GLU A 30 -10.85 -0.27 26.86
N ASP A 31 -9.65 -0.50 26.33
CA ASP A 31 -8.72 -1.52 26.84
C ASP A 31 -7.89 -1.08 28.07
N GLU A 32 -7.71 0.22 28.32
CA GLU A 32 -6.83 0.71 29.42
C GLU A 32 -7.54 0.94 30.78
N ALA A 33 -8.84 0.68 30.89
CA ALA A 33 -9.61 1.01 32.10
C ALA A 33 -9.37 0.10 33.33
N THR A 34 -8.46 -0.87 33.26
CA THR A 34 -8.22 -1.82 34.36
C THR A 34 -7.04 -1.44 35.26
N ASN A 35 -7.38 -0.90 36.44
CA ASN A 35 -6.82 -1.26 37.75
C ASN A 35 -5.57 -0.55 38.33
N THR A 36 -5.29 0.71 38.00
CA THR A 36 -4.32 1.54 38.75
C THR A 36 -4.94 2.83 39.27
N LYS A 37 -4.87 3.05 40.60
CA LYS A 37 -5.32 4.27 41.31
C LYS A 37 -4.38 5.47 41.06
N GLU A 38 -3.94 5.70 39.83
CA GLU A 38 -3.24 6.94 39.47
C GLU A 38 -4.25 8.05 39.19
N ALA A 39 -3.85 9.31 39.44
CA ALA A 39 -4.67 10.47 39.15
C ALA A 39 -5.15 10.45 37.69
N PRO A 40 -6.37 10.93 37.39
CA PRO A 40 -6.94 10.84 36.04
C PRO A 40 -6.05 11.56 35.04
N LYS A 41 -5.27 10.79 34.27
CA LYS A 41 -4.60 11.28 33.07
C LYS A 41 -5.74 11.69 32.12
N GLN A 42 -5.67 12.91 31.58
CA GLN A 42 -6.63 13.36 30.57
C GLN A 42 -6.68 12.30 29.47
N GLN A 43 -7.87 11.74 29.22
CA GLN A 43 -8.04 10.77 28.14
C GLN A 43 -7.57 11.40 26.82
N PRO A 44 -6.75 10.67 26.02
CA PRO A 44 -6.28 11.20 24.76
C PRO A 44 -7.47 11.52 23.86
N THR A 45 -7.45 12.70 23.23
CA THR A 45 -8.49 13.11 22.29
C THR A 45 -8.54 12.13 21.12
N VAL A 46 -9.71 11.54 20.87
CA VAL A 46 -9.97 10.69 19.71
C VAL A 46 -9.93 11.55 18.46
N LEU A 47 -9.01 11.24 17.55
CA LEU A 47 -8.79 12.00 16.31
C LEU A 47 -9.57 11.40 15.13
N VAL A 48 -9.83 10.08 15.15
CA VAL A 48 -10.64 9.39 14.13
C VAL A 48 -11.86 8.72 14.79
N PRO A 49 -12.92 9.49 15.10
CA PRO A 49 -14.16 8.93 15.64
C PRO A 49 -14.88 8.05 14.62
N ASN A 50 -15.87 7.29 15.08
CA ASN A 50 -16.80 6.54 14.23
C ASN A 50 -18.24 6.99 14.54
N PRO A 51 -18.97 7.65 13.62
CA PRO A 51 -18.56 7.97 12.24
C PRO A 51 -17.49 9.09 12.16
N PHE A 52 -16.69 9.05 11.10
CA PHE A 52 -15.77 10.12 10.74
C PHE A 52 -16.43 11.07 9.71
N ILE A 53 -16.84 12.26 10.13
CA ILE A 53 -17.44 13.28 9.27
C ILE A 53 -16.34 14.15 8.67
N VAL A 54 -16.11 14.07 7.36
CA VAL A 54 -14.96 14.70 6.68
C VAL A 54 -14.95 16.21 6.90
N GLU A 55 -16.09 16.87 6.73
CA GLU A 55 -16.23 18.33 6.83
C GLU A 55 -15.92 18.88 8.23
N GLU A 56 -16.11 18.05 9.27
CA GLU A 56 -15.92 18.45 10.66
C GLU A 56 -14.58 17.98 11.23
N HIS A 57 -14.17 16.76 10.88
CA HIS A 57 -13.10 16.05 11.57
C HIS A 57 -11.76 16.10 10.84
N PHE A 58 -11.73 16.29 9.51
CA PHE A 58 -10.50 16.12 8.73
C PHE A 58 -9.38 17.08 9.15
N GLU A 59 -9.62 18.39 9.11
CA GLU A 59 -8.62 19.38 9.54
C GLU A 59 -8.32 19.31 11.04
N ARG A 60 -9.34 19.00 11.86
CA ARG A 60 -9.15 18.81 13.31
C ARG A 60 -8.22 17.64 13.63
N ALA A 61 -8.34 16.54 12.88
CA ALA A 61 -7.47 15.38 13.03
C ALA A 61 -6.03 15.72 12.66
N ILE A 62 -5.80 16.45 11.55
CA ILE A 62 -4.46 16.91 11.15
C ILE A 62 -3.85 17.81 12.22
N LEU A 63 -4.58 18.83 12.69
CA LEU A 63 -4.10 19.73 13.75
C LEU A 63 -3.80 18.97 15.05
N GLY A 64 -4.65 18.02 15.43
CA GLY A 64 -4.40 17.16 16.59
C GLY A 64 -3.17 16.26 16.43
N MET A 65 -2.87 15.80 15.21
CA MET A 65 -1.63 15.08 14.91
C MET A 65 -0.41 16.01 14.98
N GLU A 66 -0.50 17.24 14.45
CA GLU A 66 0.58 18.24 14.58
C GLU A 66 0.88 18.59 16.03
N ASP A 67 -0.14 18.75 16.87
CA ASP A 67 0.05 19.03 18.30
C ASP A 67 0.80 17.91 19.01
N ARG A 68 0.52 16.64 18.65
CA ARG A 68 1.30 15.49 19.14
C ARG A 68 2.75 15.53 18.64
N MET A 69 2.96 15.89 17.38
CA MET A 69 4.32 16.06 16.83
C MET A 69 5.09 17.15 17.59
N ARG A 70 4.48 18.30 17.89
CA ARG A 70 5.11 19.39 18.65
C ARG A 70 5.46 18.99 20.10
N GLN A 71 4.71 18.07 20.71
CA GLN A 71 5.01 17.56 22.04
C GLN A 71 6.30 16.72 22.06
N VAL A 72 6.60 16.04 20.96
CA VAL A 72 7.75 15.11 20.85
C VAL A 72 8.95 15.78 20.17
N THR A 73 8.66 16.68 19.23
CA THR A 73 9.63 17.47 18.48
C THR A 73 9.21 18.94 18.57
N PRO A 74 9.68 19.70 19.58
CA PRO A 74 9.31 21.11 19.76
C PRO A 74 9.67 22.02 18.58
N THR A 75 10.57 21.58 17.71
CA THR A 75 10.98 22.26 16.48
C THR A 75 10.18 21.83 15.25
N TYR A 76 9.05 21.12 15.43
CA TYR A 76 8.19 20.69 14.33
C TYR A 76 7.70 21.90 13.52
N ASP A 77 8.00 21.88 12.23
CA ASP A 77 7.53 22.84 11.25
C ASP A 77 6.63 22.10 10.22
N PRO A 78 5.33 22.44 10.13
CA PRO A 78 4.41 21.77 9.21
C PRO A 78 4.79 21.92 7.73
N ASP A 79 5.57 22.95 7.38
CA ASP A 79 5.96 23.25 6.01
C ASP A 79 7.36 22.72 5.66
N ASP A 80 8.05 22.10 6.62
CA ASP A 80 9.36 21.53 6.41
C ASP A 80 9.31 20.32 5.45
N ARG A 81 10.35 20.23 4.61
CA ARG A 81 10.61 19.15 3.64
C ARG A 81 12.00 18.56 3.81
N SER A 82 12.70 18.88 4.91
CA SER A 82 14.06 18.43 5.17
C SER A 82 14.10 16.97 5.65
N HIS A 83 15.23 16.33 5.39
CA HIS A 83 15.61 15.09 6.07
C HIS A 83 16.45 15.42 7.32
N PRO A 84 16.55 14.48 8.28
CA PRO A 84 17.53 14.59 9.35
C PRO A 84 18.95 14.81 8.80
N GLU A 85 19.75 15.59 9.54
CA GLU A 85 21.15 15.88 9.18
C GLU A 85 21.96 14.59 8.98
N PRO A 86 22.73 14.46 7.88
CA PRO A 86 23.54 13.28 7.64
C PRO A 86 24.58 13.02 8.73
N THR A 87 24.76 11.76 9.10
CA THR A 87 25.72 11.34 10.13
C THR A 87 26.99 10.77 9.51
N PRO A 88 28.20 11.21 9.90
CA PRO A 88 29.45 10.66 9.36
C PRO A 88 29.55 9.14 9.60
N ILE A 89 29.91 8.37 8.56
CA ILE A 89 30.11 6.91 8.69
C ILE A 89 31.40 6.62 9.47
N ASN A 90 32.51 7.21 9.01
CA ASN A 90 33.81 7.09 9.65
C ASN A 90 34.71 8.23 9.18
N SER A 91 34.82 9.28 9.98
CA SER A 91 35.57 10.49 9.62
C SER A 91 37.07 10.27 9.37
N THR A 92 37.62 9.13 9.79
CA THR A 92 39.05 8.81 9.63
C THR A 92 39.32 8.02 8.36
N ILE A 93 38.50 7.00 8.08
CA ILE A 93 38.72 6.06 6.96
C ILE A 93 37.97 6.52 5.70
N LEU A 94 36.77 7.07 5.88
CA LEU A 94 35.88 7.53 4.83
C LEU A 94 35.53 8.99 5.10
N PRO A 95 36.52 9.91 5.07
CA PRO A 95 36.24 11.32 5.27
C PRO A 95 35.17 11.75 4.28
N ASP A 96 34.27 12.62 4.75
CA ASP A 96 33.18 13.21 3.97
C ASP A 96 32.02 12.27 3.58
N LEU A 97 32.12 10.95 3.82
CA LEU A 97 31.00 10.02 3.59
C LEU A 97 30.07 9.95 4.80
N HIS A 98 28.78 10.18 4.57
CA HIS A 98 27.75 10.23 5.59
C HIS A 98 26.58 9.29 5.27
N LEU A 99 25.90 8.81 6.31
CA LEU A 99 24.57 8.20 6.21
C LEU A 99 23.52 9.29 6.22
N GLY A 100 22.63 9.28 5.24
CA GLY A 100 21.57 10.28 5.07
C GLY A 100 21.39 10.69 3.61
N TYR A 101 20.40 11.55 3.39
CA TYR A 101 20.00 12.04 2.06
C TYR A 101 20.66 13.38 1.68
N GLY A 102 21.56 13.91 2.52
CA GLY A 102 22.18 15.21 2.27
C GLY A 102 21.15 16.34 2.32
N ASP A 103 21.11 17.14 1.26
CA ASP A 103 20.19 18.25 1.06
C ASP A 103 18.94 17.90 0.21
N VAL A 104 18.79 16.63 -0.19
CA VAL A 104 17.58 16.14 -0.87
C VAL A 104 16.36 16.48 -0.02
N LYS A 105 15.28 16.87 -0.71
CA LYS A 105 14.01 17.20 -0.08
C LYS A 105 13.08 16.01 -0.11
N VAL A 106 12.17 15.95 0.85
CA VAL A 106 11.02 15.04 0.79
C VAL A 106 10.00 15.61 -0.20
N THR A 107 9.33 14.72 -0.93
CA THR A 107 8.29 15.07 -1.91
C THR A 107 7.07 15.77 -1.31
N HIS A 108 6.92 15.75 0.02
CA HIS A 108 5.80 16.28 0.78
C HIS A 108 6.28 17.11 1.98
N THR A 109 5.52 18.13 2.39
CA THR A 109 5.74 18.79 3.68
C THR A 109 5.35 17.88 4.83
N GLN A 110 5.82 18.18 6.04
CA GLN A 110 5.42 17.48 7.26
C GLN A 110 3.89 17.41 7.45
N ARG A 111 3.15 18.48 7.15
CA ARG A 111 1.67 18.49 7.17
C ARG A 111 1.06 17.61 6.09
N GLU A 112 1.61 17.64 4.87
CA GLU A 112 1.17 16.76 3.78
C GLU A 112 1.39 15.28 4.14
N VAL A 113 2.47 14.94 4.86
CA VAL A 113 2.69 13.57 5.39
C VAL A 113 1.61 13.17 6.38
N LEU A 114 1.22 14.04 7.31
CA LEU A 114 0.12 13.77 8.25
C LEU A 114 -1.22 13.61 7.53
N ARG A 115 -1.48 14.41 6.50
CA ARG A 115 -2.66 14.27 5.63
C ARG A 115 -2.68 12.93 4.91
N ASN A 116 -1.56 12.52 4.31
CA ASN A 116 -1.41 11.21 3.68
C ASN A 116 -1.68 10.09 4.68
N ARG A 117 -1.14 10.20 5.90
CA ARG A 117 -1.36 9.23 6.97
C ARG A 117 -2.84 9.15 7.36
N LEU A 118 -3.54 10.28 7.48
CA LEU A 118 -4.98 10.28 7.78
C LEU A 118 -5.78 9.57 6.69
N PHE A 119 -5.56 9.87 5.40
CA PHE A 119 -6.23 9.16 4.30
C PHE A 119 -5.96 7.65 4.33
N ALA A 120 -4.71 7.27 4.57
CA ALA A 120 -4.30 5.87 4.66
C ALA A 120 -4.98 5.15 5.84
N VAL A 121 -5.13 5.80 7.00
CA VAL A 121 -5.88 5.29 8.16
C VAL A 121 -7.35 5.08 7.77
N LEU A 122 -7.99 6.08 7.17
CA LEU A 122 -9.41 6.01 6.79
C LEU A 122 -9.68 4.86 5.82
N LEU A 123 -8.89 4.74 4.75
CA LEU A 123 -9.06 3.69 3.75
C LEU A 123 -8.71 2.30 4.28
N THR A 124 -7.74 2.19 5.19
CA THR A 124 -7.42 0.93 5.87
C THR A 124 -8.58 0.48 6.78
N ARG A 125 -9.14 1.38 7.59
CA ARG A 125 -10.29 1.05 8.46
C ARG A 125 -11.54 0.74 7.65
N LEU A 126 -11.80 1.48 6.57
CA LEU A 126 -12.88 1.15 5.62
C LEU A 126 -12.66 -0.22 4.98
N SER A 127 -11.41 -0.58 4.68
CA SER A 127 -11.09 -1.91 4.16
C SER A 127 -11.43 -3.01 5.18
N TYR A 128 -11.25 -2.75 6.48
CA TYR A 128 -11.55 -3.75 7.52
C TYR A 128 -13.04 -4.11 7.60
N ASN A 129 -13.94 -3.27 7.08
CA ASN A 129 -15.36 -3.58 7.00
C ASN A 129 -15.66 -4.83 6.14
N TYR A 130 -14.77 -5.17 5.19
CA TYR A 130 -14.84 -6.43 4.45
C TYR A 130 -14.73 -7.65 5.38
N GLN A 131 -13.84 -7.59 6.38
CA GLN A 131 -13.72 -8.63 7.41
C GLN A 131 -14.92 -8.63 8.36
N ARG A 132 -15.41 -7.46 8.80
CA ARG A 132 -16.58 -7.37 9.67
C ARG A 132 -17.82 -7.97 9.02
N ARG A 133 -18.01 -7.74 7.71
CA ARG A 133 -19.11 -8.33 6.94
C ARG A 133 -19.10 -9.86 6.97
N LYS A 134 -17.91 -10.47 6.94
CA LYS A 134 -17.72 -11.92 7.06
C LYS A 134 -18.08 -12.47 8.45
N SER A 135 -17.80 -11.73 9.52
CA SER A 135 -17.94 -12.22 10.90
C SER A 135 -19.38 -12.20 11.41
N LYS A 136 -20.29 -11.46 10.78
CA LYS A 136 -21.73 -11.51 11.11
C LYS A 136 -22.29 -12.88 10.71
N LYS A 137 -22.16 -13.86 11.61
CA LYS A 137 -22.79 -15.17 11.46
C LYS A 137 -24.30 -15.02 11.57
N HIS A 138 -25.00 -15.58 10.59
CA HIS A 138 -26.45 -15.71 10.63
C HIS A 138 -26.90 -16.68 11.73
N GLY A 139 -27.85 -16.23 12.55
CA GLY A 139 -28.84 -17.11 13.18
C GLY A 139 -28.61 -17.53 14.63
N ASP A 140 -27.67 -16.95 15.36
CA ASP A 140 -27.64 -17.12 16.81
C ASP A 140 -28.39 -15.96 17.46
N GLU A 141 -29.70 -16.13 17.66
CA GLU A 141 -30.57 -15.17 18.37
C GLU A 141 -30.11 -14.90 19.81
N ASN A 142 -29.11 -15.64 20.31
CA ASN A 142 -28.50 -15.46 21.63
C ASN A 142 -27.05 -14.95 21.56
N ASP A 143 -26.51 -14.69 20.37
CA ASP A 143 -25.22 -14.01 20.25
C ASP A 143 -25.44 -12.51 20.40
N ASP A 144 -25.48 -12.07 21.65
CA ASP A 144 -25.27 -10.67 22.06
C ASP A 144 -23.86 -10.18 21.68
N GLY A 145 -23.10 -10.97 20.91
CA GLY A 145 -21.76 -10.73 20.39
C GLY A 145 -21.67 -9.47 19.56
N GLY A 146 -21.58 -8.36 20.28
CA GLY A 146 -21.13 -7.04 19.86
C GLY A 146 -21.61 -6.65 18.46
N ASP A 147 -22.68 -5.84 18.42
CA ASP A 147 -23.08 -5.03 17.27
C ASP A 147 -22.01 -3.99 16.92
N ASP A 148 -20.79 -4.45 16.66
CA ASP A 148 -19.63 -3.60 16.48
C ASP A 148 -19.81 -2.88 15.14
N PRO A 149 -20.17 -1.58 15.16
CA PRO A 149 -20.71 -0.94 13.98
C PRO A 149 -19.60 -0.85 12.91
N TYR A 150 -19.97 -0.90 11.63
CA TYR A 150 -18.99 -0.60 10.58
C TYR A 150 -18.29 0.72 10.86
N PHE A 151 -17.02 0.81 10.48
CA PHE A 151 -16.36 2.10 10.44
C PHE A 151 -16.95 2.92 9.29
N LEU A 152 -17.49 4.10 9.57
CA LEU A 152 -18.14 4.95 8.58
C LEU A 152 -17.32 6.22 8.34
N VAL A 153 -17.15 6.57 7.07
CA VAL A 153 -16.69 7.91 6.66
C VAL A 153 -17.86 8.62 6.00
N ARG A 154 -18.28 9.76 6.55
CA ARG A 154 -19.34 10.60 5.98
C ARG A 154 -18.72 11.76 5.22
N MET A 155 -19.09 11.90 3.95
CA MET A 155 -18.66 13.00 3.10
C MET A 155 -19.83 13.45 2.22
N ASN A 156 -20.11 14.75 2.13
CA ASN A 156 -21.25 15.32 1.40
C ASN A 156 -22.58 14.65 1.74
N GLN A 157 -22.83 14.42 3.04
CA GLN A 157 -24.04 13.74 3.55
C GLN A 157 -24.19 12.27 3.11
N ARG A 158 -23.18 11.69 2.46
CA ARG A 158 -23.15 10.28 2.06
C ARG A 158 -22.31 9.48 3.05
N ASP A 159 -22.88 8.39 3.57
CA ASP A 159 -22.15 7.41 4.37
C ASP A 159 -21.39 6.45 3.46
N CYS A 160 -20.07 6.41 3.63
CA CYS A 160 -19.16 5.51 2.95
C CYS A 160 -18.74 4.41 3.93
N ARG A 161 -19.10 3.17 3.60
CA ARG A 161 -18.77 1.94 4.31
C ARG A 161 -17.55 1.24 3.74
N PHE A 162 -17.23 1.47 2.47
CA PHE A 162 -16.11 0.81 1.80
C PHE A 162 -15.15 1.81 1.13
N PRO A 163 -13.89 1.43 0.89
CA PRO A 163 -12.87 2.33 0.34
C PRO A 163 -13.26 2.97 -1.00
N ASP A 164 -13.86 2.19 -1.90
CA ASP A 164 -14.30 2.65 -3.22
C ASP A 164 -15.44 3.66 -3.15
N GLU A 165 -16.34 3.54 -2.16
CA GLU A 165 -17.40 4.51 -1.93
C GLU A 165 -16.86 5.87 -1.48
N PHE A 166 -15.83 5.87 -0.63
CA PHE A 166 -15.18 7.10 -0.21
C PHE A 166 -14.41 7.76 -1.37
N VAL A 167 -13.70 6.96 -2.18
CA VAL A 167 -13.03 7.45 -3.39
C VAL A 167 -14.03 7.96 -4.43
N GLU A 168 -15.19 7.34 -4.56
CA GLU A 168 -16.28 7.85 -5.41
C GLU A 168 -16.83 9.19 -4.88
N ALA A 169 -17.06 9.33 -3.57
CA ALA A 169 -17.49 10.59 -2.97
C ALA A 169 -16.46 11.73 -3.16
N LEU A 170 -15.17 11.41 -3.20
CA LEU A 170 -14.11 12.35 -3.56
C LEU A 170 -14.23 12.79 -5.03
N TYR A 171 -14.41 11.87 -5.97
CA TYR A 171 -14.68 12.24 -7.38
C TYR A 171 -15.90 13.16 -7.51
N ASP A 172 -17.00 12.82 -6.84
CA ASP A 172 -18.27 13.54 -6.93
C ASP A 172 -18.18 14.95 -6.32
N SER A 173 -17.21 15.19 -5.43
CA SER A 173 -16.91 16.51 -4.86
C SER A 173 -15.87 17.32 -5.63
N GLY A 174 -15.51 16.87 -6.84
CA GLY A 174 -14.60 17.60 -7.72
C GLY A 174 -13.12 17.35 -7.45
N HIS A 175 -12.78 16.25 -6.76
CA HIS A 175 -11.38 15.82 -6.66
C HIS A 175 -10.92 15.16 -7.95
N SER A 176 -9.65 15.37 -8.28
CA SER A 176 -8.91 14.60 -9.27
C SER A 176 -8.21 13.45 -8.55
N ILE A 177 -8.43 12.23 -9.03
CA ILE A 177 -7.86 11.03 -8.43
C ILE A 177 -7.13 10.24 -9.50
N GLU A 178 -5.88 9.88 -9.20
CA GLU A 178 -5.05 9.05 -10.05
C GLU A 178 -4.73 7.75 -9.32
N VAL A 179 -5.11 6.61 -9.92
CA VAL A 179 -4.72 5.28 -9.43
C VAL A 179 -3.75 4.62 -10.41
N CYS A 180 -2.59 4.19 -9.91
CA CYS A 180 -1.57 3.59 -10.77
C CYS A 180 -0.60 2.71 -9.97
N PRO A 181 -0.41 1.44 -10.36
CA PRO A 181 0.73 0.65 -9.92
C PRO A 181 2.05 1.35 -10.26
N ARG A 182 2.90 1.54 -9.25
CA ARG A 182 4.24 2.12 -9.39
C ARG A 182 5.27 1.35 -8.61
N SER A 183 6.52 1.47 -9.04
CA SER A 183 7.68 0.95 -8.35
C SER A 183 8.79 2.00 -8.27
N THR A 184 9.66 1.88 -7.28
CA THR A 184 10.86 2.70 -7.10
C THR A 184 11.97 1.84 -6.49
N ILE A 185 13.22 2.27 -6.62
CA ILE A 185 14.36 1.60 -5.99
C ILE A 185 14.15 1.59 -4.48
N THR A 186 14.16 0.39 -3.87
CA THR A 186 14.18 0.31 -2.42
C THR A 186 15.61 0.34 -1.92
N THR A 187 15.84 1.18 -0.91
CA THR A 187 17.10 1.25 -0.18
C THR A 187 16.99 0.67 1.22
N PHE A 188 15.81 0.16 1.59
CA PHE A 188 15.49 -0.31 2.95
C PHE A 188 15.85 0.73 4.03
N GLY A 189 15.60 2.01 3.73
CA GLY A 189 15.89 3.12 4.65
C GLY A 189 17.36 3.55 4.68
N LEU A 190 18.24 2.92 3.89
CA LEU A 190 19.63 3.34 3.77
C LEU A 190 19.77 4.47 2.76
N ALA A 191 20.57 5.46 3.11
CA ALA A 191 20.97 6.53 2.20
C ALA A 191 22.40 6.90 2.52
N ALA A 192 23.16 7.32 1.51
CA ALA A 192 24.48 7.88 1.69
C ALA A 192 24.69 9.10 0.82
N CYS A 193 25.47 10.02 1.35
CA CYS A 193 25.87 11.24 0.65
C CYS A 193 27.32 11.59 0.98
N VAL A 194 27.95 12.32 0.06
CA VAL A 194 29.28 12.89 0.23
C VAL A 194 29.13 14.38 0.49
N LYS A 195 29.85 14.88 1.50
CA LYS A 195 29.95 16.31 1.76
C LYS A 195 31.03 16.91 0.87
N GLU A 196 30.66 17.79 -0.03
CA GLU A 196 31.58 18.43 -0.96
C GLU A 196 32.39 19.55 -0.29
N ARG A 197 33.50 19.95 -0.92
CA ARG A 197 34.40 21.00 -0.38
C ARG A 197 33.75 22.37 -0.25
N ASP A 198 32.73 22.64 -1.06
CA ASP A 198 31.93 23.87 -1.01
C ASP A 198 30.81 23.81 0.04
N GLY A 199 30.66 22.68 0.73
CA GLY A 199 29.65 22.45 1.75
C GLY A 199 28.34 21.85 1.23
N SER A 200 28.19 21.66 -0.10
CA SER A 200 27.03 20.99 -0.69
C SER A 200 27.08 19.47 -0.48
N TRP A 201 25.99 18.79 -0.84
CA TRP A 201 25.87 17.33 -0.71
C TRP A 201 25.69 16.67 -2.07
N THR A 202 26.44 15.60 -2.31
CA THR A 202 26.23 14.71 -3.46
C THR A 202 25.60 13.41 -2.97
N ASN A 203 24.44 13.06 -3.48
CA ASN A 203 23.76 11.79 -3.17
C ASN A 203 24.44 10.63 -3.89
N VAL A 204 24.63 9.52 -3.17
CA VAL A 204 25.21 8.29 -3.71
C VAL A 204 24.08 7.30 -4.01
N PRO A 205 23.86 6.90 -5.27
CA PRO A 205 22.92 5.83 -5.58
C PRO A 205 23.33 4.53 -4.88
N LEU A 206 22.39 3.95 -4.12
CA LEU A 206 22.60 2.71 -3.36
C LEU A 206 21.52 1.69 -3.70
N ALA A 207 21.94 0.45 -3.87
CA ALA A 207 21.03 -0.67 -4.12
C ALA A 207 21.69 -1.99 -3.70
N PHE A 208 20.86 -2.95 -3.29
CA PHE A 208 21.26 -4.34 -3.09
C PHE A 208 21.02 -5.12 -4.37
N PHE A 209 22.00 -5.92 -4.81
CA PHE A 209 21.85 -6.69 -6.05
C PHE A 209 21.68 -8.17 -5.77
N PHE A 210 20.64 -8.74 -6.35
CA PHE A 210 20.31 -10.16 -6.29
C PHE A 210 20.42 -10.77 -7.68
N ARG A 211 20.81 -12.04 -7.75
CA ARG A 211 20.71 -12.79 -9.00
C ARG A 211 19.24 -13.06 -9.30
N THR A 212 18.84 -12.82 -10.53
CA THR A 212 17.47 -13.07 -10.99
C THR A 212 17.17 -14.57 -11.20
N GLY A 213 18.23 -15.38 -11.42
CA GLY A 213 18.10 -16.77 -11.87
C GLY A 213 18.12 -16.94 -13.40
N TYR A 214 17.98 -15.85 -14.16
CA TYR A 214 18.10 -15.86 -15.62
C TYR A 214 19.56 -15.67 -16.06
N GLU A 215 19.94 -16.36 -17.14
CA GLU A 215 21.28 -16.28 -17.74
C GLU A 215 21.18 -16.24 -19.28
N SER A 216 22.14 -15.58 -19.91
CA SER A 216 22.31 -15.59 -21.37
C SER A 216 22.81 -16.95 -21.89
N ASP A 217 22.85 -17.14 -23.21
CA ASP A 217 23.44 -18.34 -23.84
C ASP A 217 24.92 -18.57 -23.44
N ARG A 218 25.64 -17.48 -23.21
CA ARG A 218 27.02 -17.41 -22.71
C ARG A 218 27.15 -17.53 -21.18
N ARG A 219 26.10 -17.92 -20.46
CA ARG A 219 26.07 -18.05 -18.99
C ARG A 219 26.39 -16.73 -18.25
N ARG A 220 26.01 -15.58 -18.83
CA ARG A 220 26.08 -14.32 -18.09
C ARG A 220 24.80 -14.15 -17.29
N PRO A 221 24.86 -14.06 -15.95
CA PRO A 221 23.68 -13.90 -15.14
C PRO A 221 23.10 -12.49 -15.25
N ALA A 222 21.78 -12.40 -15.19
CA ALA A 222 21.08 -11.15 -14.93
C ALA A 222 20.91 -10.93 -13.43
N TYR A 223 21.05 -9.67 -13.01
CA TYR A 223 20.87 -9.20 -11.65
C TYR A 223 19.72 -8.20 -11.59
N PHE A 224 19.13 -8.05 -10.42
CA PHE A 224 18.17 -6.99 -10.15
C PHE A 224 18.47 -6.38 -8.79
N HIS A 225 18.03 -5.14 -8.59
CA HIS A 225 17.89 -4.61 -7.25
C HIS A 225 16.42 -4.59 -6.86
N PRO A 226 16.05 -4.90 -5.61
CA PRO A 226 14.66 -4.92 -5.22
C PRO A 226 14.05 -3.54 -5.45
N LEU A 227 12.75 -3.56 -5.69
CA LEU A 227 11.95 -2.37 -5.85
C LEU A 227 10.91 -2.37 -4.74
N HIS A 228 10.63 -1.19 -4.22
CA HIS A 228 9.42 -0.95 -3.47
C HIS A 228 8.32 -0.57 -4.45
N GLY A 229 7.18 -1.23 -4.36
CA GLY A 229 6.07 -0.95 -5.24
C GLY A 229 4.72 -1.20 -4.58
N GLY A 230 3.69 -0.66 -5.21
CA GLY A 230 2.36 -0.61 -4.64
C GLY A 230 1.37 0.00 -5.64
N VAL A 231 0.09 0.05 -5.26
CA VAL A 231 -0.94 0.79 -6.01
C VAL A 231 -1.04 2.19 -5.43
N ASP A 232 -0.60 3.19 -6.20
CA ASP A 232 -0.72 4.57 -5.77
C ASP A 232 -2.15 5.05 -5.87
N LEU A 233 -2.51 5.92 -4.94
CA LEU A 233 -3.69 6.77 -5.00
C LEU A 233 -3.24 8.21 -4.75
N LYS A 234 -3.19 9.01 -5.81
CA LYS A 234 -2.97 10.45 -5.69
C LYS A 234 -4.31 11.17 -5.69
N ILE A 235 -4.47 12.12 -4.77
CA ILE A 235 -5.69 12.89 -4.58
C ILE A 235 -5.31 14.37 -4.61
N GLU A 236 -5.98 15.11 -5.50
CA GLU A 236 -5.93 16.56 -5.57
C GLU A 236 -7.36 17.09 -5.55
N GLY A 237 -7.59 18.27 -4.99
CA GLY A 237 -8.92 18.89 -5.01
C GLY A 237 -9.27 19.67 -3.74
N PRO A 238 -10.56 20.01 -3.54
CA PRO A 238 -11.01 20.91 -2.49
C PRO A 238 -10.57 20.52 -1.08
N LEU A 239 -10.66 19.24 -0.70
CA LEU A 239 -10.31 18.75 0.64
C LEU A 239 -8.80 18.78 0.90
N VAL A 240 -7.99 18.56 -0.14
CA VAL A 240 -6.53 18.59 -0.03
C VAL A 240 -6.02 20.02 0.00
N GLY A 241 -6.70 20.92 -0.72
CA GLY A 241 -6.46 22.35 -0.71
C GLY A 241 -5.33 22.80 -1.65
N ARG A 242 -4.95 24.07 -1.50
CA ARG A 242 -3.87 24.70 -2.25
C ARG A 242 -3.01 25.51 -1.30
N ASP A 243 -1.73 25.58 -1.60
CA ASP A 243 -0.81 26.50 -0.94
C ASP A 243 -1.24 27.94 -1.23
N GLU A 244 -1.53 28.70 -0.18
CA GLU A 244 -2.07 30.07 -0.31
C GLU A 244 -1.08 31.04 -0.96
N THR A 245 0.22 30.78 -0.84
CA THR A 245 1.28 31.68 -1.32
C THR A 245 1.55 31.47 -2.81
N THR A 246 1.61 30.20 -3.23
CA THR A 246 2.01 29.78 -4.58
C THR A 246 0.80 29.43 -5.46
N GLY A 247 -0.36 29.18 -4.86
CA GLY A 247 -1.56 28.67 -5.54
C GLY A 247 -1.44 27.22 -6.01
N THR A 248 -0.33 26.55 -5.71
CA THR A 248 -0.09 25.17 -6.13
C THR A 248 -0.97 24.20 -5.33
N PRO A 249 -1.54 23.14 -5.95
CA PRO A 249 -2.26 22.12 -5.21
C PRO A 249 -1.37 21.48 -4.16
N HIS A 250 -1.90 21.33 -2.94
CA HIS A 250 -1.28 20.44 -1.98
C HIS A 250 -1.32 19.02 -2.53
N LYS A 251 -0.32 18.23 -2.15
CA LYS A 251 -0.23 16.83 -2.58
C LYS A 251 -0.85 15.93 -1.53
N CYS A 252 -1.68 14.99 -1.99
CA CYS A 252 -1.97 13.79 -1.22
C CYS A 252 -1.60 12.57 -2.05
N ASP A 253 -0.63 11.80 -1.58
CA ASP A 253 -0.14 10.56 -2.21
C ASP A 253 -0.07 9.48 -1.14
N ILE A 254 -0.84 8.43 -1.32
CA ILE A 254 -0.80 7.22 -0.50
C ILE A 254 -0.59 6.01 -1.40
N GLN A 255 -0.11 4.92 -0.83
CA GLN A 255 0.15 3.71 -1.57
C GLN A 255 -0.38 2.50 -0.84
N PHE A 256 -1.05 1.61 -1.58
CA PHE A 256 -1.45 0.30 -1.10
C PHE A 256 -0.35 -0.73 -1.36
N TYR A 257 0.14 -1.38 -0.30
CA TYR A 257 1.12 -2.47 -0.39
C TYR A 257 1.17 -3.32 0.89
N MET A 258 1.92 -4.43 0.85
CA MET A 258 2.32 -5.16 2.05
C MET A 258 3.64 -4.62 2.58
N ALA A 259 3.63 -3.98 3.75
CA ALA A 259 4.81 -3.41 4.37
C ALA A 259 5.71 -4.47 5.02
N ILE A 260 6.99 -4.13 5.21
CA ILE A 260 8.00 -5.04 5.79
C ILE A 260 7.72 -5.41 7.25
N ASP A 261 6.90 -4.62 7.94
CA ASP A 261 6.40 -4.90 9.28
C ASP A 261 5.26 -5.95 9.29
N GLY A 262 4.71 -6.27 8.11
CA GLY A 262 3.70 -7.29 7.91
C GLY A 262 2.29 -6.82 7.73
N MET A 263 2.03 -5.52 7.87
CA MET A 263 0.71 -4.97 7.63
C MET A 263 0.49 -4.78 6.13
N CYS A 264 -0.61 -5.31 5.60
CA CYS A 264 -1.07 -5.06 4.24
C CYS A 264 -2.22 -4.04 4.26
N GLY A 265 -2.03 -2.89 3.64
CA GLY A 265 -3.01 -1.82 3.68
C GLY A 265 -2.57 -0.57 2.93
N TRP A 266 -3.21 0.55 3.26
CA TRP A 266 -2.82 1.86 2.72
C TRP A 266 -1.79 2.51 3.64
N HIS A 267 -0.76 3.11 3.05
CA HIS A 267 0.35 3.74 3.74
C HIS A 267 0.60 5.15 3.17
N SER A 268 1.18 6.05 3.95
CA SER A 268 1.60 7.36 3.43
C SER A 268 2.76 7.20 2.45
N ASN A 269 2.74 7.94 1.34
CA ASN A 269 3.70 7.77 0.25
C ASN A 269 4.58 9.00 0.06
N HIS A 270 5.34 9.34 1.10
CA HIS A 270 6.32 10.42 1.07
C HIS A 270 7.71 9.84 0.88
N ASN A 271 8.41 10.30 -0.15
CA ASN A 271 9.70 9.75 -0.57
C ASN A 271 10.74 10.86 -0.66
N PRO A 272 12.04 10.56 -0.55
CA PRO A 272 13.07 11.50 -0.94
C PRO A 272 12.94 11.81 -2.45
N ASP A 273 13.15 13.06 -2.81
CA ASP A 273 13.11 13.56 -4.19
C ASP A 273 14.53 13.53 -4.78
N ALA A 274 15.04 12.31 -5.01
CA ALA A 274 16.33 12.08 -5.65
C ALA A 274 16.13 11.46 -7.05
N PRO A 275 16.85 11.92 -8.09
CA PRO A 275 16.64 11.44 -9.46
C PRO A 275 16.75 9.91 -9.61
N TRP A 276 17.65 9.28 -8.87
CA TRP A 276 17.91 7.83 -8.98
C TRP A 276 16.89 6.94 -8.27
N ILE A 277 15.95 7.51 -7.49
CA ILE A 277 14.83 6.79 -6.86
C ILE A 277 13.47 7.24 -7.43
N GLU A 278 13.47 7.67 -8.69
CA GLU A 278 12.26 8.06 -9.38
C GLU A 278 11.20 6.95 -9.36
N ARG A 279 9.94 7.35 -9.18
CA ARG A 279 8.79 6.44 -9.15
C ARG A 279 8.36 6.15 -10.58
N ILE A 280 8.46 4.89 -10.97
CA ILE A 280 8.14 4.42 -12.31
C ILE A 280 6.72 3.86 -12.34
N ALA A 281 5.88 4.39 -13.21
CA ALA A 281 4.61 3.76 -13.53
C ALA A 281 4.86 2.47 -14.31
N THR A 282 4.41 1.34 -13.78
CA THR A 282 4.56 0.04 -14.46
C THR A 282 3.46 -0.18 -15.50
N THR A 283 2.41 0.62 -15.46
CA THR A 283 1.23 0.50 -16.31
C THR A 283 0.60 1.88 -16.49
N PRO A 284 -0.20 2.13 -17.55
CA PRO A 284 -0.90 3.41 -17.70
C PRO A 284 -1.81 3.71 -16.51
N VAL A 285 -2.07 4.99 -16.22
CA VAL A 285 -3.04 5.40 -15.20
C VAL A 285 -4.39 4.70 -15.42
N TYR A 286 -5.04 4.29 -14.33
CA TYR A 286 -6.35 3.64 -14.38
C TYR A 286 -7.43 4.64 -14.79
N THR A 287 -8.39 4.19 -15.60
CA THR A 287 -9.66 4.91 -15.80
C THR A 287 -10.41 5.05 -14.47
N LYS A 288 -11.41 5.94 -14.37
CA LYS A 288 -12.20 6.10 -13.13
C LYS A 288 -12.79 4.76 -12.68
N GLU A 289 -13.34 3.97 -13.61
CA GLU A 289 -13.95 2.68 -13.33
C GLU A 289 -12.91 1.67 -12.84
N GLN A 290 -11.75 1.61 -13.49
CA GLN A 290 -10.63 0.76 -13.05
C GLN A 290 -10.08 1.19 -11.69
N ALA A 291 -10.02 2.49 -11.41
CA ALA A 291 -9.55 3.04 -10.15
C ALA A 291 -10.46 2.60 -8.98
N LEU A 292 -11.78 2.71 -9.15
CA LEU A 292 -12.74 2.25 -8.14
C LEU A 292 -12.64 0.74 -7.89
N VAL A 293 -12.56 -0.07 -8.96
CA VAL A 293 -12.36 -1.52 -8.84
C VAL A 293 -11.05 -1.84 -8.12
N ALA A 294 -9.95 -1.17 -8.46
CA ALA A 294 -8.64 -1.39 -7.84
C ALA A 294 -8.63 -1.03 -6.35
N VAL A 295 -9.24 0.09 -5.96
CA VAL A 295 -9.37 0.51 -4.55
C VAL A 295 -10.22 -0.48 -3.76
N ARG A 296 -11.28 -1.01 -4.36
CA ARG A 296 -12.10 -2.06 -3.77
C ARG A 296 -11.32 -3.35 -3.54
N MET A 297 -10.63 -3.82 -4.58
CA MET A 297 -9.78 -5.00 -4.53
C MET A 297 -8.64 -4.85 -3.53
N ALA A 298 -8.06 -3.66 -3.38
CA ALA A 298 -7.07 -3.36 -2.36
C ALA A 298 -7.61 -3.67 -0.95
N GLY A 299 -8.84 -3.28 -0.64
CA GLY A 299 -9.46 -3.63 0.65
C GLY A 299 -9.62 -5.13 0.88
N ILE A 300 -10.07 -5.88 -0.14
CA ILE A 300 -10.21 -7.34 -0.10
C ILE A 300 -8.85 -8.04 0.07
N VAL A 301 -7.83 -7.57 -0.65
CA VAL A 301 -6.45 -8.09 -0.56
C VAL A 301 -5.86 -7.82 0.82
N ALA A 302 -6.09 -6.63 1.41
CA ALA A 302 -5.64 -6.34 2.77
C ALA A 302 -6.25 -7.29 3.80
N CYS A 303 -7.57 -7.49 3.77
CA CYS A 303 -8.23 -8.46 4.66
C CYS A 303 -7.65 -9.87 4.46
N THR A 304 -7.47 -10.29 3.22
CA THR A 304 -6.91 -11.61 2.89
C THR A 304 -5.50 -11.79 3.47
N PHE A 305 -4.58 -10.87 3.18
CA PHE A 305 -3.18 -11.00 3.60
C PHE A 305 -3.05 -10.88 5.11
N ASN A 306 -3.71 -9.91 5.73
CA ASN A 306 -3.66 -9.73 7.19
C ASN A 306 -4.29 -10.91 7.92
N GLN A 307 -5.39 -11.48 7.42
CA GLN A 307 -6.00 -12.67 8.02
C GLN A 307 -5.08 -13.88 7.94
N ILE A 308 -4.47 -14.16 6.78
CA ILE A 308 -3.53 -15.27 6.63
C ILE A 308 -2.32 -15.06 7.57
N GLY A 309 -1.76 -13.85 7.60
CA GLY A 309 -0.67 -13.48 8.49
C GLY A 309 -1.01 -13.72 9.96
N THR A 310 -2.21 -13.33 10.39
CA THR A 310 -2.70 -13.53 11.76
C THR A 310 -2.99 -14.99 12.08
N GLU A 311 -3.78 -15.71 11.26
CA GLU A 311 -4.20 -17.09 11.54
C GLU A 311 -3.04 -18.08 11.53
N MET A 312 -2.05 -17.84 10.67
CA MET A 312 -0.86 -18.70 10.56
C MET A 312 0.31 -18.22 11.43
N ASP A 313 0.13 -17.14 12.21
CA ASP A 313 1.17 -16.51 13.05
C ASP A 313 2.49 -16.31 12.27
N LEU A 314 2.37 -15.73 11.07
CA LEU A 314 3.53 -15.58 10.19
C LEU A 314 4.45 -14.47 10.70
N PRO A 315 5.78 -14.68 10.65
CA PRO A 315 6.73 -13.63 11.01
C PRO A 315 6.52 -12.41 10.11
N LEU A 316 6.48 -11.23 10.72
CA LEU A 316 6.23 -9.96 10.02
C LEU A 316 4.99 -10.07 9.12
N GLY A 317 3.88 -10.61 9.64
CA GLY A 317 2.61 -10.77 8.92
C GLY A 317 2.69 -11.60 7.63
N GLY A 318 3.82 -12.27 7.37
CA GLY A 318 4.09 -13.01 6.14
C GLY A 318 4.85 -12.25 5.06
N TYR A 319 5.47 -11.09 5.35
CA TYR A 319 6.29 -10.38 4.37
C TYR A 319 7.47 -11.25 3.90
N GLY A 320 7.67 -11.34 2.59
CA GLY A 320 8.63 -12.25 1.94
C GLY A 320 8.15 -13.69 1.81
N VAL A 321 7.02 -14.06 2.44
CA VAL A 321 6.47 -15.41 2.47
C VAL A 321 5.17 -15.49 1.67
N LEU A 322 4.20 -14.62 1.96
CA LEU A 322 2.99 -14.42 1.16
C LEU A 322 3.31 -13.68 -0.15
N GLY A 323 4.30 -12.81 -0.09
CA GLY A 323 4.77 -11.94 -1.17
C GLY A 323 5.55 -10.78 -0.56
N VAL A 324 5.97 -9.83 -1.39
CA VAL A 324 6.46 -8.52 -0.94
C VAL A 324 5.53 -7.41 -1.42
N CYS A 325 5.89 -6.16 -1.15
CA CYS A 325 5.11 -4.99 -1.55
C CYS A 325 4.67 -5.00 -3.02
N ASN A 326 5.53 -5.46 -3.94
CA ASN A 326 5.20 -5.57 -5.37
C ASN A 326 4.09 -6.58 -5.67
N ASP A 327 4.04 -7.71 -4.96
CA ASP A 327 3.12 -8.82 -5.26
C ASP A 327 1.65 -8.43 -5.03
N THR A 328 1.35 -7.60 -4.02
CA THR A 328 -0.03 -7.16 -3.76
C THR A 328 -0.53 -6.22 -4.85
N ALA A 329 0.31 -5.30 -5.33
CA ALA A 329 -0.02 -4.45 -6.47
C ALA A 329 -0.12 -5.22 -7.79
N ALA A 330 0.78 -6.17 -8.00
CA ALA A 330 0.77 -7.07 -9.14
C ALA A 330 -0.53 -7.89 -9.21
N LEU A 331 -0.96 -8.44 -8.07
CA LEU A 331 -2.21 -9.21 -7.95
C LEU A 331 -3.42 -8.36 -8.37
N ILE A 332 -3.49 -7.11 -7.90
CA ILE A 332 -4.57 -6.17 -8.26
C ILE A 332 -4.51 -5.81 -9.74
N ASP A 333 -3.34 -5.48 -10.28
CA ASP A 333 -3.16 -5.11 -11.69
C ASP A 333 -3.53 -6.28 -12.63
N VAL A 334 -3.15 -7.51 -12.29
CA VAL A 334 -3.61 -8.71 -13.02
C VAL A 334 -5.13 -8.88 -12.91
N ALA A 335 -5.74 -8.65 -11.76
CA ALA A 335 -7.20 -8.78 -11.59
C ALA A 335 -7.97 -7.71 -12.39
N VAL A 336 -7.43 -6.49 -12.49
CA VAL A 336 -8.04 -5.35 -13.20
C VAL A 336 -7.81 -5.43 -14.71
N ARG A 337 -6.60 -5.80 -15.15
CA ARG A 337 -6.17 -5.71 -16.56
C ARG A 337 -5.86 -7.04 -17.23
N GLY A 338 -5.77 -8.13 -16.47
CA GLY A 338 -5.41 -9.45 -16.96
C GLY A 338 -3.90 -9.71 -17.06
N SER A 339 -3.06 -8.71 -16.78
CA SER A 339 -1.60 -8.82 -16.79
C SER A 339 -0.97 -7.74 -15.93
N THR A 340 0.29 -7.91 -15.54
CA THR A 340 1.06 -6.88 -14.85
C THR A 340 2.48 -6.75 -15.39
N ASN A 341 3.05 -5.57 -15.19
CA ASN A 341 4.44 -5.26 -15.48
C ASN A 341 5.30 -5.15 -14.21
N MET A 342 4.76 -5.34 -13.01
CA MET A 342 5.50 -5.24 -11.74
C MET A 342 6.62 -6.29 -11.64
N TYR A 343 7.80 -5.94 -11.14
CA TYR A 343 8.94 -6.85 -10.99
C TYR A 343 9.74 -6.56 -9.71
N PRO A 344 10.31 -7.56 -9.03
CA PRO A 344 10.06 -8.99 -9.19
C PRO A 344 8.77 -9.43 -8.49
N LEU A 345 8.20 -10.54 -8.96
CA LEU A 345 7.11 -11.27 -8.29
C LEU A 345 7.67 -12.48 -7.54
N LEU A 346 7.39 -12.55 -6.23
CA LEU A 346 7.96 -13.55 -5.32
C LEU A 346 6.94 -14.60 -4.88
N SER A 347 5.65 -14.30 -4.90
CA SER A 347 4.60 -15.23 -4.44
C SER A 347 4.66 -16.56 -5.20
N THR A 348 4.80 -17.67 -4.48
CA THR A 348 4.91 -19.01 -5.07
C THR A 348 4.48 -20.12 -4.08
N GLY A 349 4.20 -21.30 -4.61
CA GLY A 349 3.99 -22.52 -3.84
C GLY A 349 2.80 -22.46 -2.88
N ARG A 350 3.00 -22.98 -1.65
CA ARG A 350 1.92 -23.17 -0.67
C ARG A 350 1.21 -21.87 -0.28
N PHE A 351 1.91 -20.74 -0.28
CA PHE A 351 1.33 -19.47 0.17
C PHE A 351 0.41 -18.85 -0.87
N LEU A 352 0.73 -19.01 -2.15
CA LEU A 352 -0.17 -18.64 -3.23
C LEU A 352 -1.47 -19.48 -3.19
N MET A 353 -1.36 -20.77 -2.83
CA MET A 353 -2.54 -21.61 -2.57
C MET A 353 -3.36 -21.10 -1.39
N HIS A 354 -2.73 -20.68 -0.30
CA HIS A 354 -3.45 -20.09 0.83
C HIS A 354 -4.18 -18.80 0.41
N ILE A 355 -3.53 -17.90 -0.33
CA ILE A 355 -4.16 -16.68 -0.86
C ILE A 355 -5.39 -17.04 -1.70
N ALA A 356 -5.26 -17.95 -2.66
CA ALA A 356 -6.37 -18.35 -3.53
C ALA A 356 -7.52 -19.01 -2.74
N ASN A 357 -7.21 -19.92 -1.82
CA ASN A 357 -8.21 -20.58 -0.98
C ASN A 357 -8.94 -19.58 -0.07
N PHE A 358 -8.21 -18.61 0.49
CA PHE A 358 -8.80 -17.58 1.34
C PHE A 358 -9.74 -16.67 0.54
N LEU A 359 -9.32 -16.23 -0.64
CA LEU A 359 -10.15 -15.43 -1.53
C LEU A 359 -11.41 -16.21 -1.97
N MET A 360 -11.30 -17.50 -2.25
CA MET A 360 -12.46 -18.35 -2.54
C MET A 360 -13.42 -18.44 -1.35
N ALA A 361 -12.90 -18.69 -0.14
CA ALA A 361 -13.73 -18.71 1.06
C ALA A 361 -14.39 -17.35 1.34
N PHE A 362 -13.66 -16.26 1.08
CA PHE A 362 -14.15 -14.89 1.22
C PHE A 362 -15.28 -14.59 0.21
N HIS A 363 -15.13 -15.04 -1.03
CA HIS A 363 -16.19 -14.98 -2.05
C HIS A 363 -17.46 -15.70 -1.58
N ASP A 364 -17.33 -16.95 -1.14
CA ASP A 364 -18.48 -17.78 -0.75
C ASP A 364 -19.24 -17.15 0.42
N GLN A 365 -18.52 -16.50 1.34
CA GLN A 365 -19.10 -15.77 2.47
C GLN A 365 -19.84 -14.49 2.03
N ILE A 366 -19.30 -13.74 1.07
CA ILE A 366 -20.00 -12.58 0.50
C ILE A 366 -21.32 -13.00 -0.15
N VAL A 367 -21.29 -14.06 -0.97
CA VAL A 367 -22.48 -14.57 -1.67
C VAL A 367 -23.53 -15.10 -0.69
N ALA A 368 -23.11 -15.77 0.38
CA ALA A 368 -24.02 -16.27 1.41
C ALA A 368 -24.72 -15.14 2.19
N ALA A 369 -24.04 -14.01 2.42
CA ALA A 369 -24.62 -12.87 3.12
C ALA A 369 -25.76 -12.18 2.35
N ASP A 370 -25.77 -12.27 1.01
CA ASP A 370 -26.80 -11.65 0.15
C ASP A 370 -28.16 -12.34 0.27
N GLN A 371 -28.17 -13.67 0.41
CA GLN A 371 -29.39 -14.49 0.40
C GLN A 371 -30.33 -14.25 1.59
N HIS A 372 -29.87 -13.49 2.59
CA HIS A 372 -30.60 -13.27 3.85
C HIS A 372 -31.05 -11.82 4.07
N GLU A 373 -30.45 -10.82 3.38
CA GLU A 373 -30.90 -9.42 3.49
C GLU A 373 -32.26 -9.19 2.79
N ASP A 374 -32.63 -10.06 1.84
CA ASP A 374 -33.88 -10.00 1.06
C ASP A 374 -35.18 -10.27 1.87
N GLU A 375 -35.09 -10.71 3.13
CA GLU A 375 -36.31 -11.04 3.93
C GLU A 375 -36.81 -9.87 4.80
N HIS A 376 -36.05 -8.78 4.99
CA HIS A 376 -36.38 -7.77 6.01
C HIS A 376 -36.31 -6.27 5.65
N GLU A 377 -35.84 -5.82 4.46
CA GLU A 377 -35.68 -4.37 4.16
C GLU A 377 -36.23 -3.89 2.80
N HIS A 378 -37.54 -4.01 2.58
CA HIS A 378 -38.21 -3.70 1.30
C HIS A 378 -38.32 -2.23 0.83
N GLU A 379 -37.59 -1.24 1.36
CA GLU A 379 -37.76 0.17 0.93
C GLU A 379 -36.51 0.89 0.36
N ASN A 380 -35.32 0.28 0.34
CA ASN A 380 -34.11 0.85 -0.31
C ASN A 380 -33.24 -0.16 -1.11
N GLU A 381 -33.82 -1.33 -1.45
CA GLU A 381 -33.13 -2.56 -1.91
C GLU A 381 -32.31 -2.46 -3.22
N SER A 382 -32.66 -1.59 -4.18
CA SER A 382 -32.07 -1.67 -5.53
C SER A 382 -30.56 -1.38 -5.60
N THR A 383 -29.99 -0.69 -4.61
CA THR A 383 -28.57 -0.33 -4.57
C THR A 383 -27.70 -1.30 -3.77
N ALA A 384 -28.26 -2.07 -2.83
CA ALA A 384 -27.51 -2.97 -1.96
C ALA A 384 -27.12 -4.27 -2.68
N ILE A 385 -28.10 -4.92 -3.33
CA ILE A 385 -27.93 -6.16 -4.10
C ILE A 385 -26.84 -5.99 -5.19
N CYS A 386 -26.77 -4.81 -5.81
CA CYS A 386 -25.77 -4.52 -6.84
C CYS A 386 -24.32 -4.53 -6.31
N LYS A 387 -24.08 -4.21 -5.03
CA LYS A 387 -22.72 -4.14 -4.48
C LYS A 387 -22.20 -5.49 -4.03
N THR A 388 -23.05 -6.34 -3.46
CA THR A 388 -22.64 -7.70 -3.06
C THR A 388 -22.15 -8.50 -4.27
N GLU A 389 -22.89 -8.45 -5.37
CA GLU A 389 -22.50 -9.08 -6.63
C GLU A 389 -21.16 -8.54 -7.15
N GLN A 390 -20.96 -7.21 -7.12
CA GLN A 390 -19.68 -6.61 -7.51
C GLN A 390 -18.51 -7.11 -6.66
N PHE A 391 -18.67 -7.21 -5.34
CA PHE A 391 -17.61 -7.66 -4.44
C PHE A 391 -17.26 -9.13 -4.68
N ALA A 392 -18.28 -9.97 -4.91
CA ALA A 392 -18.09 -11.37 -5.29
C ALA A 392 -17.34 -11.49 -6.62
N GLN A 393 -17.76 -10.75 -7.65
CA GLN A 393 -17.09 -10.74 -8.96
C GLN A 393 -15.63 -10.28 -8.86
N ASP A 394 -15.35 -9.23 -8.08
CA ASP A 394 -13.99 -8.72 -7.89
C ASP A 394 -13.12 -9.71 -7.09
N THR A 395 -13.70 -10.44 -6.14
CA THR A 395 -13.00 -11.52 -5.42
C THR A 395 -12.67 -12.67 -6.36
N LEU A 396 -13.58 -13.09 -7.25
CA LEU A 396 -13.28 -14.12 -8.26
C LEU A 396 -12.18 -13.68 -9.24
N ARG A 397 -12.13 -12.39 -9.61
CA ARG A 397 -11.04 -11.83 -10.41
C ARG A 397 -9.71 -11.93 -9.68
N LEU A 398 -9.69 -11.65 -8.37
CA LEU A 398 -8.50 -11.81 -7.53
C LEU A 398 -8.08 -13.28 -7.39
N VAL A 399 -9.02 -14.23 -7.24
CA VAL A 399 -8.71 -15.67 -7.26
C VAL A 399 -8.05 -16.05 -8.58
N LYS A 400 -8.66 -15.64 -9.70
CA LYS A 400 -8.11 -15.91 -11.03
C LYS A 400 -6.72 -15.29 -11.19
N ALA A 401 -6.52 -14.08 -10.69
CA ALA A 401 -5.21 -13.43 -10.71
C ALA A 401 -4.19 -14.21 -9.88
N ALA A 402 -4.51 -14.60 -8.65
CA ALA A 402 -3.64 -15.41 -7.79
C ALA A 402 -3.26 -16.75 -8.43
N CYS A 403 -4.19 -17.41 -9.12
CA CYS A 403 -3.91 -18.68 -9.81
C CYS A 403 -3.05 -18.53 -11.08
N ASN A 404 -3.03 -17.36 -11.71
CA ASN A 404 -2.35 -17.13 -12.99
C ASN A 404 -1.12 -16.21 -12.89
N MET A 405 -0.86 -15.61 -11.72
CA MET A 405 0.28 -14.73 -11.52
C MET A 405 1.58 -15.54 -11.60
N GLU A 406 2.48 -15.12 -12.48
CA GLU A 406 3.79 -15.75 -12.63
C GLU A 406 4.70 -15.37 -11.46
N SER A 407 5.64 -16.27 -11.13
CA SER A 407 6.72 -15.99 -10.17
C SER A 407 8.01 -15.72 -10.92
N ASP A 408 8.67 -14.59 -10.63
CA ASP A 408 9.93 -14.22 -11.28
C ASP A 408 11.14 -14.96 -10.67
N ILE A 409 11.03 -15.40 -9.41
CA ILE A 409 12.07 -16.19 -8.73
C ILE A 409 12.01 -17.68 -9.07
N HIS A 410 10.87 -18.17 -9.55
CA HIS A 410 10.75 -19.53 -10.07
C HIS A 410 10.84 -19.49 -11.59
N CYS A 411 12.07 -19.36 -12.11
CA CYS A 411 12.36 -19.18 -13.53
C CYS A 411 11.89 -20.37 -14.39
N ALA A 412 10.60 -20.41 -14.73
CA ALA A 412 10.03 -21.40 -15.60
C ALA A 412 10.20 -20.97 -17.08
N PRO A 413 10.57 -21.88 -18.00
CA PRO A 413 10.73 -21.57 -19.43
C PRO A 413 9.57 -20.79 -20.06
N HIS A 414 8.33 -21.08 -19.67
CA HIS A 414 7.15 -20.41 -20.22
C HIS A 414 6.95 -18.97 -19.70
N GLY A 415 7.52 -18.62 -18.55
CA GLY A 415 7.41 -17.28 -17.94
C GLY A 415 8.56 -16.34 -18.29
N MET A 416 9.62 -16.81 -18.96
CA MET A 416 10.85 -16.03 -19.15
C MET A 416 10.64 -14.76 -19.99
N ALA A 417 9.81 -14.83 -21.04
CA ALA A 417 9.47 -13.65 -21.83
C ALA A 417 8.66 -12.63 -21.02
N GLY A 418 7.74 -13.12 -20.16
CA GLY A 418 7.02 -12.31 -19.19
C GLY A 418 7.95 -11.59 -18.24
N ALA A 419 8.79 -12.35 -17.52
CA ALA A 419 9.77 -11.82 -16.57
C ALA A 419 10.69 -10.76 -17.18
N ALA A 420 11.18 -10.99 -18.41
CA ALA A 420 12.02 -10.03 -19.11
C ALA A 420 11.30 -8.72 -19.47
N ARG A 421 10.03 -8.77 -19.88
CA ARG A 421 9.22 -7.58 -20.14
C ARG A 421 8.95 -6.81 -18.85
N ARG A 422 8.59 -7.51 -17.77
CA ARG A 422 8.38 -6.90 -16.44
C ARG A 422 9.66 -6.24 -15.94
N TYR A 423 10.80 -6.93 -16.00
CA TYR A 423 12.11 -6.38 -15.67
C TYR A 423 12.35 -5.05 -16.40
N GLN A 424 12.24 -5.03 -17.73
CA GLN A 424 12.49 -3.81 -18.52
C GLN A 424 11.53 -2.67 -18.18
N SER A 425 10.28 -2.99 -17.86
CA SER A 425 9.26 -1.99 -17.50
C SER A 425 9.55 -1.28 -16.17
N ASN A 426 10.33 -1.91 -15.29
CA ASN A 426 10.68 -1.33 -13.99
C ASN A 426 12.05 -0.63 -13.97
N TYR A 427 12.88 -0.85 -14.99
CA TYR A 427 14.19 -0.20 -15.13
C TYR A 427 14.30 0.59 -16.45
N PRO A 428 13.41 1.57 -16.70
CA PRO A 428 13.47 2.38 -17.92
C PRO A 428 14.76 3.20 -18.02
N THR A 429 15.31 3.61 -16.87
CA THR A 429 16.58 4.34 -16.74
C THR A 429 17.52 3.56 -15.80
N PRO A 430 18.54 2.87 -16.31
CA PRO A 430 19.48 2.14 -15.45
C PRO A 430 20.48 3.10 -14.81
N TYR A 431 20.39 3.30 -13.50
CA TYR A 431 21.37 4.08 -12.73
C TYR A 431 22.65 3.31 -12.38
N PHE A 432 22.64 1.99 -12.59
CA PHE A 432 23.76 1.10 -12.29
C PHE A 432 24.15 0.31 -13.54
N GLN A 433 25.45 0.23 -13.84
CA GLN A 433 25.96 -0.54 -14.98
C GLN A 433 25.49 -2.00 -14.95
N ILE A 434 25.47 -2.61 -13.76
CA ILE A 434 25.00 -3.99 -13.60
C ILE A 434 23.52 -4.17 -13.98
N THR A 435 22.68 -3.13 -13.78
CA THR A 435 21.28 -3.13 -14.24
C THR A 435 21.22 -3.02 -15.76
N GLU A 436 22.01 -2.13 -16.37
CA GLU A 436 22.09 -2.00 -17.84
C GLU A 436 22.54 -3.31 -18.51
N ASP A 437 23.60 -3.94 -17.98
CA ASP A 437 24.10 -5.22 -18.46
C ASP A 437 23.03 -6.31 -18.34
N SER A 438 22.28 -6.31 -17.23
CA SER A 438 21.19 -7.25 -16.95
C SER A 438 19.99 -7.02 -17.88
N ILE A 439 19.66 -5.78 -18.24
CA ILE A 439 18.66 -5.49 -19.30
C ILE A 439 19.08 -6.17 -20.61
N GLY A 440 20.37 -6.11 -20.96
CA GLY A 440 20.92 -6.80 -22.13
C GLY A 440 20.69 -8.32 -22.08
N VAL A 441 20.98 -8.95 -20.94
CA VAL A 441 20.73 -10.38 -20.71
C VAL A 441 19.24 -10.71 -20.80
N MET A 442 18.37 -9.94 -20.14
CA MET A 442 16.93 -10.18 -20.16
C MET A 442 16.32 -10.03 -21.57
N LYS A 443 16.82 -9.08 -22.39
CA LYS A 443 16.43 -8.95 -23.80
C LYS A 443 16.81 -10.17 -24.63
N GLU A 444 17.99 -10.74 -24.39
CA GLU A 444 18.44 -11.97 -25.06
C GLU A 444 17.54 -13.16 -24.69
N VAL A 445 17.26 -13.32 -23.39
CA VAL A 445 16.34 -14.33 -22.86
C VAL A 445 14.96 -14.19 -23.51
N ALA A 446 14.36 -12.99 -23.49
CA ALA A 446 13.05 -12.75 -24.11
C ALA A 446 13.02 -13.19 -25.58
N LYS A 447 14.01 -12.79 -26.37
CA LYS A 447 14.09 -13.11 -27.80
C LYS A 447 14.15 -14.62 -28.05
N GLN A 448 14.89 -15.36 -27.24
CA GLN A 448 15.00 -16.81 -27.39
C GLN A 448 13.65 -17.50 -27.17
N TYR A 449 12.89 -17.08 -26.14
CA TYR A 449 11.65 -17.75 -25.75
C TYR A 449 10.41 -17.28 -26.52
N GLU A 450 10.36 -16.03 -26.97
CA GLU A 450 9.28 -15.56 -27.87
C GLU A 450 9.25 -16.35 -29.19
N VAL A 451 10.42 -16.75 -29.70
CA VAL A 451 10.52 -17.61 -30.88
C VAL A 451 9.96 -19.01 -30.60
N LEU A 452 10.15 -19.53 -29.38
CA LEU A 452 9.63 -20.83 -28.97
C LEU A 452 8.10 -20.79 -28.78
N GLU A 453 7.56 -19.75 -28.15
CA GLU A 453 6.11 -19.56 -27.99
C GLU A 453 5.39 -19.43 -29.34
N LYS A 454 5.96 -18.68 -30.28
CA LYS A 454 5.38 -18.55 -31.63
C LYS A 454 5.37 -19.90 -32.37
N LYS A 455 6.40 -20.72 -32.18
CA LYS A 455 6.46 -22.08 -32.74
C LYS A 455 5.46 -23.04 -32.09
N SER A 456 5.23 -22.95 -30.78
CA SER A 456 4.29 -23.83 -30.08
C SER A 456 2.83 -23.51 -30.35
N LYS A 457 2.49 -22.24 -30.64
CA LYS A 457 1.14 -21.82 -31.05
C LYS A 457 0.85 -22.03 -32.54
N GLY A 458 1.86 -22.43 -33.33
CA GLY A 458 1.80 -22.60 -34.79
C GLY A 458 1.44 -24.02 -35.26
N THR A 459 0.59 -24.74 -34.53
CA THR A 459 -0.13 -25.94 -35.01
C THR A 459 -1.52 -25.59 -35.49
#